data_AF-A0A831WN77-F1
#
_entry.id   AF-A0A831WN77-F1
#
_cell.length_a   1.000
_cell.length_b   1.000
_cell.length_c   1.000
_cell.angle_alpha   90.00
_cell.angle_beta   90.00
_cell.angle_gamma   90.00
#
_symmetry.space_group_name_H-M   'P 1'
#
loop_
_entity.id
_entity.type
_entity.pdbx_description
1 polymer ?
#
loop_
_entity_poly.entity_id
_entity_poly.type
_entity_poly.pdbx_seq_one_letter_code
_entity_poly.pdbx_strand_id
1 'polypeptide(L)' 'VEIVVGPFKGERGKVTRVDEQKSELTLELLDAAIPIPVTLSMNSLRISEKKKKEKKKIEL' A
#
# COMPACT_ATOMS: atom_id res chain seq x y z
N VAL A 1 -2.67 0.10 3.41
CA VAL A 1 -2.96 -1.35 3.22
C VAL A 1 -2.29 -2.11 4.33
N GLU A 2 -2.85 -3.26 4.72
CA GLU A 2 -2.28 -4.12 5.76
C GLU A 2 -1.83 -5.43 5.14
N ILE A 3 -0.66 -5.92 5.54
CA ILE A 3 -0.11 -7.19 5.07
C ILE A 3 -0.67 -8.30 5.96
N VAL A 4 -1.28 -9.32 5.35
CA VAL A 4 -1.96 -10.40 6.10
C VAL A 4 -1.21 -11.73 6.07
N VAL A 5 -0.16 -11.86 5.25
CA VAL A 5 0.62 -13.08 5.04
C VAL A 5 2.12 -12.77 4.98
N GLY A 6 2.95 -13.71 5.45
CA GLY A 6 4.41 -13.63 5.34
C GLY A 6 5.09 -12.94 6.52
N PRO A 7 6.39 -12.63 6.42
CA PRO A 7 7.19 -12.09 7.52
C PRO A 7 6.76 -10.70 7.98
N PHE A 8 6.06 -9.96 7.12
CA PHE A 8 5.53 -8.62 7.41
C PHE A 8 4.05 -8.64 7.81
N LYS A 9 3.50 -9.80 8.20
CA LYS A 9 2.08 -9.91 8.60
C LYS A 9 1.78 -8.99 9.79
N GLY A 10 0.71 -8.21 9.67
CA GLY A 10 0.25 -7.22 10.66
C GLY A 10 0.80 -5.81 10.41
N GLU A 11 1.83 -5.68 9.57
CA GLU A 11 2.39 -4.37 9.22
C GLU A 11 1.47 -3.61 8.27
N ARG A 12 1.51 -2.28 8.39
CA ARG A 12 0.76 -1.37 7.51
C ARG A 12 1.72 -0.62 6.61
N GLY A 13 1.30 -0.45 5.36
CA GLY A 13 2.08 0.25 4.36
C GLY A 13 1.26 1.15 3.47
N LYS A 14 1.96 2.11 2.86
CA LYS A 14 1.45 2.96 1.79
C LYS A 14 1.86 2.36 0.46
N VAL A 15 0.89 2.11 -0.42
CA VAL A 15 1.17 1.63 -1.79
C VAL A 15 1.86 2.73 -2.58
N THR A 16 3.04 2.42 -3.10
CA THR A 16 3.84 3.32 -3.94
C THR A 16 3.77 2.95 -5.42
N ARG A 17 3.65 1.65 -5.73
CA ARG A 17 3.53 1.15 -7.09
C ARG A 17 2.62 -0.07 -7.16
N VAL A 18 1.89 -0.19 -8.25
CA VAL A 18 1.04 -1.34 -8.57
C VAL A 18 1.47 -1.87 -9.93
N ASP A 19 1.79 -3.16 -10.01
CA ASP A 19 2.07 -3.87 -11.26
C ASP A 19 0.96 -4.89 -11.49
N GLU A 20 -0.06 -4.48 -12.24
CA GLU A 20 -1.25 -5.31 -12.52
C GLU A 20 -0.91 -6.53 -13.38
N GLN A 21 0.10 -6.44 -14.26
CA GLN A 21 0.49 -7.55 -15.14
C GLN A 21 1.10 -8.68 -14.33
N LYS A 22 1.90 -8.34 -13.31
CA LYS A 22 2.55 -9.32 -12.42
C LYS A 22 1.73 -9.67 -11.18
N SER A 23 0.60 -8.99 -10.96
CA SER A 23 -0.17 -9.11 -9.72
C SER A 23 0.68 -8.85 -8.47
N GLU A 24 1.56 -7.85 -8.57
CA GLU A 24 2.48 -7.42 -7.52
C GLU A 24 2.26 -5.95 -7.17
N LEU A 25 2.64 -5.57 -5.95
CA LEU A 25 2.56 -4.21 -5.50
C LEU A 25 3.73 -3.89 -4.57
N THR A 26 4.26 -2.69 -4.74
CA THR A 26 5.32 -2.15 -3.90
C THR A 26 4.72 -1.17 -2.91
N LEU A 27 5.12 -1.30 -1.66
CA LEU A 27 4.65 -0.49 -0.55
C LEU A 27 5.80 -0.09 0.37
N GLU A 28 5.65 1.06 1.00
CA GLU A 28 6.53 1.54 2.07
C GLU A 28 5.86 1.27 3.41
N LEU A 29 6.59 0.65 4.35
CA LEU A 29 6.10 0.38 5.71
C LEU A 29 5.98 1.69 6.51
N LEU A 30 4.88 1.87 7.22
CA LEU A 30 4.60 3.11 7.98
C LEU A 30 5.33 3.17 9.32
N ASP A 31 5.54 2.02 9.97
CA ASP A 31 6.10 1.93 11.32
C ASP A 31 7.63 1.73 11.31
N ALA A 32 8.26 1.72 10.12
CA ALA A 32 9.70 1.60 9.97
C ALA A 32 10.42 2.95 10.18
N ALA A 33 11.51 2.95 10.95
CA ALA A 33 12.34 4.13 11.20
C ALA A 33 12.94 4.75 9.92
N ILE A 34 13.12 3.91 8.88
CA ILE A 34 13.58 4.32 7.55
C ILE A 34 12.56 3.76 6.55
N PRO A 35 12.13 4.53 5.53
CA PRO A 35 11.21 4.05 4.51
C PRO A 35 11.88 2.97 3.66
N ILE A 36 11.45 1.72 3.82
CA ILE A 36 11.94 0.58 3.05
C ILE A 36 10.84 0.14 2.06
N PRO A 37 11.13 0.09 0.74
CA PRO A 37 10.19 -0.44 -0.23
C PRO A 37 10.16 -1.97 -0.19
N VAL A 38 8.97 -2.54 -0.08
CA VAL A 38 8.73 -3.99 -0.11
C VAL A 38 7.76 -4.31 -1.23
N THR A 39 8.12 -5.27 -2.09
CA THR A 39 7.24 -5.79 -3.15
C THR A 39 6.63 -7.10 -2.72
N LEU A 40 5.31 -7.19 -2.77
CA LEU A 40 4.55 -8.37 -2.38
C LEU A 40 3.46 -8.68 -3.43
N SER A 41 2.92 -9.89 -3.39
CA SER A 41 1.74 -10.24 -4.19
C SER A 41 0.51 -9.48 -3.70
N MET A 42 -0.37 -9.07 -4.62
CA MET A 42 -1.64 -8.42 -4.27
C MET A 42 -2.51 -9.25 -3.33
N ASN A 43 -2.41 -10.58 -3.41
CA ASN A 43 -3.18 -11.52 -2.59
C ASN A 43 -2.75 -11.54 -1.12
N SER A 44 -1.57 -11.00 -0.81
CA SER A 44 -1.02 -10.94 0.56
C SER A 44 -1.51 -9.73 1.36
N LEU A 45 -2.36 -8.88 0.76
CA LEU A 45 -2.79 -7.62 1.36
C LEU A 45 -4.30 -7.54 1.61
N ARG A 46 -4.65 -6.72 2.60
CA ARG A 46 -6.01 -6.25 2.85
C ARG A 46 -6.09 -4.73 2.72
N ILE A 47 -7.17 -4.24 2.12
CA ILE A 47 -7.45 -2.80 2.06
C ILE A 47 -7.85 -2.33 3.46
N SER A 48 -6.98 -1.55 4.10
CA SER A 48 -7.24 -0.91 5.40
C SER A 48 -7.97 0.41 5.23
N GLU A 49 -7.52 1.25 4.29
CA GLU A 49 -8.08 2.56 4.00
C GLU A 49 -8.00 2.82 2.50
N LYS A 50 -9.05 3.42 1.92
CA LYS A 50 -9.05 3.90 0.54
C LYS A 50 -8.75 5.39 0.56
N LYS A 51 -7.80 5.83 -0.27
CA LYS A 51 -7.52 7.27 -0.44
C LYS A 51 -8.81 7.95 -0.90
N LYS A 52 -9.36 8.87 -0.10
CA LYS A 52 -10.49 9.70 -0.53
C LYS A 52 -10.03 10.48 -1.76
N LYS A 53 -10.77 10.36 -2.88
CA LYS A 53 -10.58 11.25 -4.04
C LYS A 53 -10.90 12.66 -3.55
N GLU A 54 -9.87 13.46 -3.32
CA GLU A 54 -10.01 14.88 -3.09
C GLU A 54 -10.65 15.47 -4.35
N LYS A 55 -11.96 15.75 -4.28
CA LYS A 55 -12.63 16.54 -5.31
C LYS A 55 -11.98 17.92 -5.23
N LYS A 56 -11.06 18.22 -6.16
CA LYS A 56 -10.55 19.58 -6.36
C LYS A 56 -11.78 20.48 -6.50
N LYS A 57 -12.06 21.26 -5.47
CA LYS A 57 -13.05 22.33 -5.50
C LYS A 57 -12.44 23.39 -6.42
N ILE A 58 -12.93 23.45 -7.65
CA ILE A 58 -12.59 24.54 -8.56
C ILE A 58 -13.39 25.73 -8.03
N GLU A 59 -12.72 26.67 -7.38
CA GLU A 59 -13.31 27.99 -7.13
C GLU A 59 -13.44 28.71 -8.48
N LEU A 60 -14.68 29.11 -8.78
CA LEU A 60 -15.09 29.96 -9.90
C LEU A 60 -15.03 31.42 -9.46
#